data_AF-A0A7X9UF57-F1
#
_entry.id   AF-A0A7X9UF57-F1
#
_cell.length_a   1.000
_cell.length_b   1.000
_cell.length_c   1.000
_cell.angle_alpha   90.00
_cell.angle_beta   90.00
_cell.angle_gamma   90.00
#
_symmetry.space_group_name_H-M   'P 1'
#
loop_
_entity.id
_entity.type
_entity.pdbx_description
1 polymer ?
#
loop_
_entity_poly.entity_id
_entity_poly.type
_entity_poly.pdbx_seq_one_letter_code
_entity_poly.pdbx_strand_id
1 'polypeptide(L)'
;MNFPPWLEQAIQVRLDEVSARIEHDPVLSRVREEKDEAFDGLFAGKDIEQTPEYAEWESRYIVSKGIENERLYMQGLKDGIQLTVSLLGQSMPEENDTKA
;
A
#
# COMPACT_ATOMS: atom_id res chain seq x y z
N MET A 1 -5.97 -2.43 21.32
CA MET A 1 -6.58 -3.77 21.51
C MET A 1 -5.45 -4.77 21.50
N ASN A 2 -5.49 -5.78 22.36
CA ASN A 2 -4.52 -6.87 22.29
C ASN A 2 -5.11 -7.95 21.39
N PHE A 3 -4.54 -8.14 20.21
CA PHE A 3 -4.93 -9.24 19.34
C PHE A 3 -4.15 -10.50 19.76
N PRO A 4 -4.70 -11.71 19.51
CA PRO A 4 -3.92 -12.92 19.68
C PRO A 4 -2.65 -12.85 18.81
N PRO A 5 -1.48 -13.35 19.28
CA PRO A 5 -0.24 -13.27 18.52
C PRO A 5 -0.32 -13.86 17.10
N TRP A 6 -1.13 -14.90 16.91
CA TRP A 6 -1.34 -15.50 15.60
C TRP A 6 -2.02 -14.55 14.61
N LEU A 7 -2.92 -13.67 15.10
CA LEU A 7 -3.65 -12.72 14.27
C LEU A 7 -2.76 -11.54 13.89
N GLU A 8 -1.95 -11.04 14.83
CA GLU A 8 -0.94 -10.02 14.55
C GLU A 8 0.06 -10.50 13.49
N GLN A 9 0.54 -11.74 13.63
CA GLN A 9 1.43 -12.35 12.64
C GLN A 9 0.77 -12.48 11.27
N ALA A 10 -0.50 -12.90 11.21
CA ALA A 10 -1.22 -13.03 9.95
C ALA A 10 -1.42 -11.67 9.26
N ILE A 11 -1.72 -10.62 10.02
CA ILE A 11 -1.83 -9.25 9.49
C ILE A 11 -0.47 -8.78 8.96
N GLN A 12 0.62 -9.03 9.70
CA GLN A 12 1.96 -8.64 9.26
C GLN A 12 2.38 -9.35 7.97
N VAL A 13 2.20 -10.67 7.89
CA VAL A 13 2.50 -11.45 6.68
C VAL A 13 1.70 -10.92 5.49
N ARG A 14 0.41 -10.59 5.70
CA ARG A 14 -0.41 -10.00 4.65
C ARG A 14 0.11 -8.64 4.21
N LEU A 15 0.49 -7.78 5.14
CA LEU A 15 1.06 -6.47 4.83
C LEU A 15 2.36 -6.58 4.04
N ASP A 16 3.24 -7.50 4.42
CA ASP A 16 4.52 -7.75 3.73
C ASP A 16 4.28 -8.24 2.29
N GLU A 17 3.35 -9.19 2.10
CA GLU A 17 2.96 -9.68 0.77
C GLU A 17 2.42 -8.56 -0.12
N VAL A 18 1.53 -7.73 0.41
CA VAL A 18 0.95 -6.61 -0.34
C VAL A 18 2.02 -5.58 -0.67
N SER A 19 2.90 -5.28 0.28
CA SER A 19 4.01 -4.33 0.08
C SER A 19 4.95 -4.80 -1.04
N ALA A 20 5.33 -6.09 -1.05
CA ALA A 20 6.16 -6.66 -2.11
C ALA A 20 5.48 -6.60 -3.49
N ARG A 21 4.15 -6.78 -3.55
CA ARG A 21 3.40 -6.64 -4.81
C ARG A 21 3.36 -5.20 -5.30
N ILE A 22 3.17 -4.25 -4.39
CA ILE A 22 3.18 -2.82 -4.68
C ILE A 22 4.59 -2.40 -5.13
N GLU A 23 5.64 -3.01 -4.57
CA GLU A 23 7.02 -2.77 -4.99
C GLU A 23 7.24 -3.08 -6.48
N HIS A 24 6.69 -4.19 -6.98
CA HIS A 24 6.82 -4.61 -8.37
C HIS A 24 5.71 -4.10 -9.31
N ASP A 25 4.87 -3.16 -8.86
CA ASP A 25 3.82 -2.64 -9.72
C ASP A 25 4.39 -1.74 -10.83
N PRO A 26 4.02 -1.98 -12.10
CA PRO A 26 4.64 -1.29 -13.24
C PRO A 26 4.34 0.21 -13.30
N VAL A 27 3.18 0.65 -12.78
CA VAL A 27 2.83 2.08 -12.72
C VAL A 27 3.69 2.78 -11.67
N LEU A 28 3.88 2.14 -10.50
CA LEU A 28 4.77 2.68 -9.47
C LEU A 28 6.24 2.61 -9.87
N SER A 29 6.67 1.58 -10.60
CA SER A 29 8.04 1.48 -11.13
C SER A 29 8.37 2.72 -11.95
N ARG A 30 7.50 3.08 -12.89
CA ARG A 30 7.70 4.26 -13.73
C ARG A 30 7.76 5.57 -12.92
N VAL A 31 6.84 5.75 -11.97
CA VAL A 31 6.83 6.96 -11.13
C VAL A 31 8.08 7.03 -10.24
N ARG A 32 8.58 5.88 -9.77
CA ARG A 32 9.82 5.80 -8.99
C ARG A 32 11.05 6.08 -9.85
N GLU A 33 11.11 5.55 -11.07
CA GLU A 33 12.17 5.86 -12.04
C GLU A 33 12.23 7.37 -12.30
N GLU A 34 11.10 8.02 -12.57
CA GLU A 34 11.05 9.48 -12.73
C GLU A 34 11.53 10.21 -11.45
N LYS A 35 11.18 9.71 -10.26
CA LYS A 35 11.68 10.26 -8.99
C LYS A 35 13.19 10.04 -8.80
N ASP A 36 13.71 8.87 -9.20
CA ASP A 36 15.14 8.54 -9.11
C ASP A 36 15.97 9.38 -10.10
N GLU A 37 15.49 9.60 -11.32
CA GLU A 37 16.11 10.52 -12.28
C GLU A 37 16.19 11.96 -11.73
N ALA A 38 15.12 12.44 -11.10
CA ALA A 38 15.12 13.77 -10.47
C ALA A 38 16.10 13.83 -9.28
N PHE A 39 16.25 12.73 -8.54
CA PHE A 39 17.23 12.65 -7.45
C PHE A 39 18.67 12.73 -7.98
N ASP A 40 18.99 11.99 -9.04
CA ASP A 40 20.30 12.06 -9.69
C ASP A 40 20.61 13.47 -10.21
N GLY A 41 19.59 14.18 -10.70
CA GLY A 41 19.67 15.56 -11.14
C GLY A 41 20.18 16.53 -10.07
N LEU A 42 19.85 16.31 -8.78
CA LEU A 42 20.28 17.16 -7.66
C LEU A 42 21.80 17.28 -7.54
N PHE A 43 22.53 16.26 -7.99
CA PHE A 43 23.98 16.16 -7.84
C PHE A 43 24.75 16.42 -9.14
N ALA A 44 24.04 16.69 -10.26
CA ALA A 44 24.67 16.94 -11.55
C ALA A 44 25.32 18.33 -11.65
N GLY A 45 24.90 19.28 -10.82
CA GLY A 45 25.44 20.65 -10.73
C GLY A 45 26.52 20.85 -9.66
N LYS A 46 27.34 21.90 -9.82
CA LYS A 46 28.41 22.26 -8.86
C LYS A 46 27.92 23.02 -7.62
N ASP A 47 26.71 23.58 -7.66
CA ASP A 47 26.11 24.31 -6.55
C ASP A 47 25.03 23.47 -5.87
N ILE A 48 25.15 23.34 -4.55
CA ILE A 48 24.21 22.62 -3.67
C ILE A 48 23.00 23.51 -3.32
N GLU A 49 22.99 24.78 -3.75
CA GLU A 49 21.86 25.72 -3.60
C GLU A 49 20.72 25.48 -4.61
N GLN A 50 20.62 24.27 -5.16
CA GLN A 50 19.64 23.82 -6.17
C GLN A 50 18.22 23.68 -5.61
N THR A 51 17.61 24.81 -5.26
CA THR A 51 16.20 24.87 -4.83
C THR A 51 15.19 24.39 -5.88
N PRO A 52 15.37 24.61 -7.20
CA PRO A 52 14.42 24.12 -8.22
C PRO A 52 14.44 22.60 -8.39
N GLU A 53 15.63 21.99 -8.49
CA GLU A 53 15.80 20.56 -8.67
C GLU A 53 15.31 19.80 -7.44
N TYR A 54 15.58 20.34 -6.23
CA TYR A 54 15.02 19.80 -4.99
C TYR A 54 13.50 19.82 -4.99
N ALA A 55 12.86 20.92 -5.40
CA ALA A 55 11.40 21.02 -5.47
C ALA A 55 10.80 20.02 -6.48
N GLU A 56 11.48 19.80 -7.61
CA GLU A 56 11.06 18.82 -8.60
C GLU A 56 11.15 17.39 -8.05
N TRP A 57 12.26 17.02 -7.42
CA TRP A 57 12.42 15.73 -6.75
C TRP A 57 11.38 15.54 -5.64
N GLU A 58 11.17 16.54 -4.79
CA GLU A 58 10.22 16.48 -3.67
C GLU A 58 8.79 16.26 -4.17
N SER A 59 8.39 16.94 -5.24
CA SER A 59 7.09 16.74 -5.89
C SER A 59 6.92 15.29 -6.37
N ARG A 60 7.90 14.76 -7.10
CA ARG A 60 7.87 13.36 -7.59
C ARG A 60 7.88 12.35 -6.44
N TYR A 61 8.61 12.63 -5.35
CA TYR A 61 8.63 11.81 -4.16
C TYR A 61 7.27 11.76 -3.45
N ILE A 62 6.63 12.91 -3.24
CA ILE A 62 5.31 12.99 -2.60
C ILE A 62 4.26 12.25 -3.43
N VAL A 63 4.27 12.40 -4.76
CA VAL A 63 3.34 11.69 -5.65
C VAL A 63 3.58 10.17 -5.57
N SER A 64 4.83 9.71 -5.66
CA SER A 64 5.16 8.29 -5.53
C SER A 64 4.65 7.73 -4.19
N LYS A 65 4.88 8.45 -3.09
CA LYS A 65 4.40 8.05 -1.76
C LYS A 65 2.88 8.07 -1.64
N GLY A 66 2.22 9.05 -2.27
CA GLY A 66 0.76 9.12 -2.31
C GLY A 66 0.14 7.86 -2.92
N ILE A 67 0.65 7.43 -4.08
CA ILE A 67 0.15 6.26 -4.79
C ILE A 67 0.42 4.96 -4.00
N GLU A 68 1.59 4.82 -3.38
CA GLU A 68 1.90 3.68 -2.50
C GLU A 68 0.91 3.58 -1.33
N ASN A 69 0.70 4.70 -0.64
CA ASN A 69 -0.19 4.75 0.52
C ASN A 69 -1.64 4.50 0.15
N GLU A 70 -2.12 5.04 -0.97
CA GLU A 70 -3.48 4.80 -1.46
C GLU A 70 -3.71 3.31 -1.74
N ARG A 71 -2.75 2.63 -2.37
CA ARG A 71 -2.85 1.19 -2.67
C ARG A 71 -2.86 0.34 -1.40
N LEU A 72 -1.99 0.66 -0.45
CA LEU A 72 -1.99 0.00 0.86
C LEU A 72 -3.32 0.20 1.58
N TYR A 73 -3.86 1.42 1.58
CA TYR A 73 -5.14 1.73 2.21
C TYR A 73 -6.29 0.95 1.57
N MET A 74 -6.38 0.96 0.24
CA MET A 74 -7.43 0.24 -0.50
C MET A 74 -7.34 -1.27 -0.30
N GLN A 75 -6.13 -1.83 -0.25
CA GLN A 75 -5.93 -3.25 0.01
C GLN A 75 -6.29 -3.62 1.46
N GLY A 76 -5.91 -2.78 2.44
CA GLY A 76 -6.30 -2.96 3.84
C GLY A 76 -7.81 -2.90 4.05
N LEU A 77 -8.51 -1.97 3.38
CA LEU A 77 -9.97 -1.89 3.40
C LEU A 77 -10.61 -3.17 2.82
N LYS A 78 -10.09 -3.66 1.69
CA LYS A 78 -10.57 -4.89 1.06
C LYS A 78 -10.38 -6.11 1.97
N ASP A 79 -9.19 -6.25 2.55
CA ASP A 79 -8.87 -7.36 3.46
C ASP A 79 -9.75 -7.30 4.73
N GLY A 80 -9.99 -6.11 5.27
CA GLY A 80 -10.88 -5.91 6.43
C GLY A 80 -12.34 -6.28 6.14
N ILE A 81 -12.86 -5.92 4.95
CA ILE A 81 -14.20 -6.34 4.51
C ILE A 81 -14.25 -7.87 4.38
N GLN A 82 -13.26 -8.47 3.73
CA GLN A 82 -13.21 -9.93 3.56
C GLN A 82 -13.14 -10.68 4.90
N LEU A 83 -12.37 -10.17 5.85
CA LEU A 83 -12.30 -10.73 7.20
C LEU A 83 -13.66 -10.65 7.90
N THR A 84 -14.31 -9.48 7.85
CA THR A 84 -15.62 -9.26 8.47
C THR A 84 -16.69 -10.17 7.85
N VAL A 85 -16.72 -10.27 6.51
CA VAL A 85 -17.64 -11.16 5.78
C VAL A 85 -17.38 -12.62 6.13
N SER A 86 -16.12 -13.04 6.27
CA SER A 86 -15.79 -14.42 6.64
C SER A 86 -16.25 -14.74 8.06
N LEU A 87 -16.03 -13.84 9.01
CA LEU A 87 -16.45 -14.03 10.40
C LEU A 87 -17.98 -14.01 10.58
N LEU A 88 -18.66 -13.06 9.92
CA LEU A 88 -20.12 -12.93 10.01
C LEU A 88 -20.86 -13.95 9.14
N GLY A 89 -20.31 -14.31 7.98
CA GLY A 89 -20.86 -15.33 7.08
C GLY A 89 -20.86 -16.72 7.70
N GLN A 90 -19.90 -17.03 8.59
CA GLN A 90 -19.95 -18.25 9.41
C GLN A 90 -20.97 -18.21 10.56
N SER A 91 -21.53 -17.03 10.87
CA SER A 91 -22.44 -16.84 12.01
C SER A 91 -23.93 -16.87 11.65
N MET A 92 -24.28 -16.88 10.36
CA MET A 92 -25.67 -17.08 9.93
C MET A 92 -25.96 -18.59 9.89
N PRO A 93 -26.88 -19.14 10.71
CA PRO A 93 -27.35 -20.49 10.47
C PRO A 93 -27.99 -20.51 9.08
N GLU A 94 -27.66 -21.51 8.26
CA GLU A 94 -28.43 -21.78 7.05
C GLU A 94 -29.89 -21.93 7.49
N GLU A 95 -30.73 -20.98 7.06
CA GLU A 95 -32.16 -21.04 7.26
C GLU A 95 -32.63 -22.25 6.45
N ASN A 96 -32.69 -23.41 7.12
CA ASN A 96 -33.21 -24.62 6.54
C ASN A 96 -34.66 -24.33 6.14
N ASP A 97 -34.88 -24.13 4.84
CA ASP A 97 -36.17 -24.15 4.17
C ASP A 97 -36.88 -25.47 4.52
N THR A 98 -37.58 -25.46 5.65
CA THR A 98 -38.44 -26.56 6.05
C THR A 98 -39.73 -26.37 5.28
N LYS A 99 -39.79 -26.97 4.09
CA LYS A 99 -41.04 -27.24 3.39
C LYS A 99 -42.03 -27.90 4.35
N ALA A 100 -43.19 -27.27 4.54
CA ALA A 100 -44.42 -27.90 5.00
C ALA A 100 -45.59 -27.29 4.22
#